data_AF-A0A5A7NIG1-F1
#
_entry.id   AF-A0A5A7NIG1-F1
#
_cell.length_a   1.000
_cell.length_b   1.000
_cell.length_c   1.000
_cell.angle_alpha   90.00
_cell.angle_beta   90.00
_cell.angle_gamma   90.00
#
_symmetry.space_group_name_H-M   'P 1'
#
loop_
_entity.id
_entity.type
_entity.pdbx_description
1 polymer ?
#
loop_
_entity_poly.entity_id
_entity_poly.type
_entity_poly.pdbx_seq_one_letter_code
_entity_poly.pdbx_strand_id
1 'polypeptide(L)'
;MDGMNVLEVRAAADAAVKHVREGNGPILLELKTYRYRGHSMSDPAKYRTRDEVQTTREERDPIEFIKKRLLEDGAEEDMLKSIDKEIKDEVSEVADYARNAPEPDPSELYTDILVES
;
A
#
# COMPACT_ATOMS: atom_id res chain seq x y z
N MET A 1 -1.60 16.88 2.93
CA MET A 1 -0.64 16.69 1.82
C MET A 1 -1.21 15.74 0.80
N ASP A 2 -0.69 15.72 -0.41
CA ASP A 2 -1.13 14.77 -1.43
C ASP A 2 -0.66 13.35 -1.08
N GLY A 3 -1.59 12.48 -0.68
CA GLY A 3 -1.31 11.09 -0.35
C GLY A 3 -1.08 10.20 -1.56
N MET A 4 -1.28 10.72 -2.78
CA MET A 4 -1.00 10.02 -4.03
C MET A 4 0.39 10.35 -4.59
N ASN A 5 1.14 11.27 -3.97
CA ASN A 5 2.51 11.61 -4.33
C ASN A 5 3.50 11.02 -3.32
N VAL A 6 4.13 9.90 -3.68
CA VAL A 6 5.05 9.17 -2.79
C VAL A 6 6.25 10.01 -2.31
N LEU A 7 6.71 10.97 -3.12
CA LEU A 7 7.83 11.84 -2.75
C LEU A 7 7.43 12.90 -1.72
N GLU A 8 6.23 13.47 -1.87
CA GLU A 8 5.66 14.42 -0.89
C GLU A 8 5.41 13.71 0.45
N VAL A 9 4.80 12.51 0.41
CA VAL A 9 4.56 11.70 1.60
C VAL A 9 5.87 11.36 2.31
N ARG A 10 6.90 10.91 1.57
CA ARG A 10 8.22 10.60 2.14
C ARG A 10 8.84 11.83 2.81
N ALA A 11 8.88 12.97 2.12
CA ALA A 11 9.49 14.18 2.68
C ALA A 11 8.79 14.65 3.96
N ALA A 12 7.46 14.61 3.98
CA ALA A 12 6.68 14.95 5.17
C ALA A 12 6.88 13.95 6.31
N ALA A 13 6.95 12.64 6.00
CA ALA A 13 7.23 11.60 6.97
C ALA A 13 8.64 11.75 7.57
N ASP A 14 9.67 12.00 6.76
CA ASP A 14 11.04 12.22 7.22
C ASP A 14 11.11 13.40 8.20
N ALA A 15 10.43 14.50 7.89
CA ALA A 15 10.34 15.68 8.77
C ALA A 15 9.58 15.37 10.08
N ALA A 16 8.44 14.67 10.00
CA ALA A 16 7.64 14.32 11.17
C ALA A 16 8.37 13.35 12.10
N VAL A 17 9.03 12.32 11.55
CA VAL A 17 9.83 11.37 12.32
C VAL A 17 10.98 12.09 13.02
N LYS A 18 11.68 12.99 12.31
CA LYS A 18 12.73 13.81 12.92
C LYS A 18 12.18 14.64 14.09
N HIS A 19 11.08 15.37 13.88
CA HIS A 19 10.44 16.19 14.90
C HIS A 19 10.13 15.40 16.18
N VAL A 20 9.50 14.23 16.05
CA VAL A 20 9.14 13.36 17.18
C VAL A 20 10.40 12.83 17.88
N ARG A 21 11.40 12.38 17.12
CA ARG A 21 12.66 11.83 17.68
C ARG A 21 13.51 12.88 18.41
N GLU A 22 13.39 14.14 18.02
CA GLU A 22 14.03 15.27 18.71
C GLU A 22 13.32 15.67 20.02
N GLY A 23 12.22 14.99 20.38
CA GLY A 23 11.51 15.22 21.63
C GLY A 23 10.52 16.39 21.59
N ASN A 24 10.17 16.89 20.40
CA ASN A 24 9.26 18.04 20.24
C ASN A 24 7.78 17.68 20.44
N GLY A 25 7.47 16.41 20.73
CA GLY A 25 6.11 15.91 20.92
C GLY A 25 5.49 15.31 19.66
N PRO A 26 4.19 14.97 19.70
CA PRO A 26 3.49 14.35 18.59
C PRO A 26 3.12 15.36 17.50
N ILE A 27 2.97 14.86 16.27
CA ILE A 27 2.50 15.62 15.10
C ILE A 27 1.48 14.79 14.31
N LEU A 28 0.53 15.46 13.65
CA LEU A 28 -0.46 14.84 12.78
C LEU A 28 -0.12 15.08 11.31
N LEU A 29 -0.19 14.04 10.47
CA LEU A 29 -0.11 14.13 9.02
C LEU A 29 -1.43 13.67 8.39
N GLU A 30 -2.12 14.57 7.67
CA GLU A 30 -3.29 14.23 6.86
C GLU A 30 -2.86 13.89 5.43
N LEU A 31 -2.98 12.62 5.05
CA LEU A 31 -2.69 12.11 3.70
C LEU A 31 -3.98 12.02 2.89
N LYS A 32 -4.15 12.91 1.92
CA LYS A 32 -5.32 12.89 1.03
C LYS A 32 -5.11 11.85 -0.07
N THR A 33 -5.64 10.65 0.13
CA THR A 33 -5.49 9.49 -0.76
C THR A 33 -6.84 8.94 -1.23
N TYR A 34 -6.84 7.88 -2.04
CA TYR A 34 -8.04 7.30 -2.61
C TYR A 34 -8.01 5.75 -2.61
N ARG A 35 -9.10 5.12 -2.16
CA ARG A 35 -9.27 3.65 -2.25
C ARG A 35 -10.04 3.26 -3.52
N TYR A 36 -9.46 2.41 -4.35
CA TYR A 36 -10.14 2.00 -5.59
C TYR A 36 -11.25 0.97 -5.38
N ARG A 37 -11.10 0.07 -4.41
CA ARG A 37 -12.15 -0.90 -4.04
C ARG A 37 -13.12 -0.30 -3.02
N GLY A 38 -14.24 -0.98 -2.81
CA GLY A 38 -15.23 -0.64 -1.77
C GLY A 38 -14.64 -0.66 -0.37
N HIS A 39 -15.48 -0.39 0.63
CA HIS A 39 -15.05 -0.38 2.03
C HIS A 39 -14.52 -1.75 2.47
N SER A 40 -15.11 -2.82 1.95
CA SER A 40 -14.75 -4.22 2.20
C SER A 40 -15.10 -5.09 0.98
N MET A 41 -14.86 -6.40 1.06
CA MET A 41 -15.29 -7.35 0.03
C MET A 41 -16.82 -7.42 -0.15
N SER A 42 -17.60 -7.06 0.88
CA SER A 42 -19.07 -7.06 0.81
C SER A 42 -19.66 -5.73 0.35
N ASP A 43 -18.85 -4.67 0.25
CA ASP A 43 -19.31 -3.34 -0.18
C ASP A 43 -19.01 -3.08 -1.67
N PRO A 44 -20.03 -3.02 -2.53
CA PRO A 44 -19.86 -2.69 -3.95
C PRO A 44 -19.67 -1.19 -4.24
N ALA A 45 -19.60 -0.33 -3.23
CA ALA A 45 -19.33 1.12 -3.33
C ALA A 45 -20.40 1.95 -4.08
N LYS A 46 -21.69 1.72 -3.78
CA LYS A 46 -22.83 2.41 -4.45
C LYS A 46 -22.94 3.91 -4.17
N TYR A 47 -22.14 4.47 -3.27
CA TYR A 47 -22.15 5.88 -2.86
C TYR A 47 -21.23 6.78 -3.71
N ARG A 48 -20.60 6.24 -4.76
CA ARG A 48 -19.73 6.98 -5.68
C ARG A 48 -19.87 6.43 -7.10
N THR A 49 -19.51 7.23 -8.10
CA THR A 49 -19.60 6.80 -9.49
C THR A 49 -18.41 5.95 -9.90
N ARG A 50 -18.59 5.10 -10.91
CA ARG A 50 -17.48 4.35 -11.51
C ARG A 50 -16.50 5.31 -12.19
N ASP A 51 -17.01 6.38 -12.78
CA ASP A 51 -16.23 7.40 -13.47
C ASP A 51 -15.27 8.11 -12.50
N GLU A 52 -15.74 8.51 -11.30
CA GLU A 52 -14.86 9.12 -10.29
C GLU A 52 -13.66 8.22 -9.95
N VAL A 53 -13.93 6.92 -9.74
CA VAL A 53 -12.88 5.94 -9.42
C VAL A 53 -11.92 5.76 -10.59
N GLN A 54 -12.45 5.68 -11.82
CA GLN A 54 -11.65 5.48 -13.03
C GLN A 54 -10.77 6.69 -13.32
N THR A 55 -11.34 7.90 -13.32
CA THR A 55 -10.58 9.15 -13.52
C THR A 55 -9.50 9.31 -12.45
N THR A 56 -9.81 9.01 -11.19
CA THR A 56 -8.80 9.09 -10.12
C THR A 56 -7.66 8.08 -10.34
N ARG A 57 -7.96 6.89 -10.85
CA ARG A 57 -6.92 5.89 -11.17
C ARG A 57 -6.08 6.33 -12.37
N GLU A 58 -6.71 6.81 -13.44
CA GLU A 58 -5.97 7.19 -14.66
C GLU A 58 -5.08 8.42 -14.45
N GLU A 59 -5.56 9.40 -13.69
CA GLU A 59 -4.87 10.69 -13.56
C GLU A 59 -3.97 10.78 -12.32
N ARG A 60 -4.26 10.00 -11.28
CA ARG A 60 -3.63 10.17 -9.96
C ARG A 60 -3.07 8.90 -9.35
N ASP A 61 -2.97 7.79 -10.08
CA ASP A 61 -2.36 6.57 -9.53
C ASP A 61 -0.90 6.83 -9.08
N PRO A 62 -0.55 6.46 -7.84
CA PRO A 62 0.75 6.79 -7.27
C PRO A 62 1.89 5.97 -7.91
N ILE A 63 1.58 4.78 -8.44
CA ILE A 63 2.55 3.89 -9.10
C ILE A 63 2.84 4.42 -10.50
N GLU A 64 1.82 4.79 -11.26
CA GLU A 64 2.02 5.41 -12.58
C GLU A 64 2.73 6.77 -12.48
N PHE A 65 2.43 7.56 -11.44
CA PHE A 65 3.15 8.80 -11.14
C PHE A 65 4.66 8.56 -10.95
N ILE A 66 5.05 7.67 -10.03
CA ILE A 66 6.47 7.44 -9.75
C ILE A 66 7.18 6.74 -10.91
N LYS A 67 6.49 5.83 -11.61
CA LYS A 67 7.00 5.18 -12.83
C LYS A 67 7.37 6.21 -13.90
N LYS A 68 6.45 7.13 -14.21
CA LYS A 68 6.72 8.22 -15.18
C LYS A 68 7.94 9.03 -14.75
N ARG A 69 8.01 9.39 -13.47
CA ARG A 69 9.13 10.16 -12.93
C ARG A 69 10.46 9.41 -13.05
N LEU A 70 10.50 8.13 -12.73
CA LEU A 70 11.70 7.31 -12.86
C LEU A 70 12.19 7.23 -14.31
N LEU A 71 11.27 7.07 -15.27
CA LEU A 71 11.60 7.07 -16.69
C LEU A 71 12.17 8.43 -17.15
N GLU A 72 11.58 9.54 -16.69
CA GLU A 72 12.09 10.90 -16.94
C GLU A 72 13.49 11.11 -16.34
N ASP A 73 13.76 10.51 -15.17
CA ASP A 73 15.06 10.54 -14.49
C ASP A 73 16.07 9.51 -15.05
N GLY A 74 15.72 8.77 -16.11
CA GLY A 74 16.62 7.90 -16.86
C GLY A 74 16.58 6.42 -16.50
N ALA A 75 15.57 5.95 -15.75
CA ALA A 75 15.36 4.54 -15.55
C ALA A 75 14.97 3.83 -16.86
N GLU A 76 15.43 2.59 -17.02
CA GLU A 76 15.09 1.77 -18.19
C GLU A 76 13.69 1.16 -18.03
N GLU A 77 12.88 1.22 -19.09
CA GLU A 77 11.53 0.64 -19.08
C GLU A 77 11.55 -0.87 -18.81
N ASP A 78 12.54 -1.58 -19.35
CA ASP A 78 12.70 -3.02 -19.15
C ASP A 78 13.05 -3.37 -17.70
N MET A 79 13.78 -2.51 -16.99
CA MET A 79 14.01 -2.69 -15.56
C MET A 79 12.70 -2.63 -14.78
N LEU A 80 11.83 -1.67 -15.08
CA LEU A 80 10.53 -1.52 -14.41
C LEU A 80 9.60 -2.71 -14.72
N LYS A 81 9.61 -3.20 -15.96
CA LYS A 81 8.88 -4.42 -16.35
C LYS A 81 9.40 -5.66 -15.63
N SER A 82 10.71 -5.78 -15.43
CA SER A 82 11.31 -6.87 -14.67
C SER A 82 10.84 -6.85 -13.22
N ILE A 83 10.83 -5.67 -12.56
CA ILE A 83 10.29 -5.52 -11.20
C ILE A 83 8.80 -5.92 -11.15
N ASP A 84 7.98 -5.45 -12.08
CA ASP A 84 6.56 -5.82 -12.15
C ASP A 84 6.36 -7.34 -12.29
N LYS A 85 7.24 -8.00 -13.04
CA LYS A 85 7.20 -9.45 -13.21
C LYS A 85 7.61 -10.17 -11.93
N GLU A 86 8.74 -9.80 -11.33
CA GLU A 86 9.24 -10.37 -10.09
C GLU A 86 8.21 -10.29 -8.97
N ILE A 87 7.57 -9.13 -8.79
CA ILE A 87 6.53 -8.94 -7.77
C ILE A 87 5.27 -9.77 -8.09
N LYS A 88 4.89 -9.93 -9.36
CA LYS A 88 3.75 -10.79 -9.73
C LYS A 88 4.03 -12.26 -9.46
N ASP A 89 5.24 -12.72 -9.74
CA ASP A 89 5.67 -14.09 -9.50
C ASP A 89 5.69 -14.35 -7.98
N GLU A 90 6.27 -13.45 -7.18
CA GLU A 90 6.28 -13.53 -5.70
C GLU A 90 4.85 -13.55 -5.11
N VAL A 91 3.98 -12.62 -5.53
CA VAL A 91 2.59 -12.58 -5.04
C VAL A 91 1.83 -13.85 -5.41
N SER A 92 2.09 -14.43 -6.58
CA SER A 92 1.46 -15.68 -7.01
C SER A 92 1.91 -16.86 -6.15
N GLU A 93 3.22 -16.97 -5.91
CA GLU A 93 3.80 -17.99 -5.03
C GLU A 93 3.25 -17.90 -3.60
N VAL A 94 3.22 -16.70 -3.03
CA VAL A 94 2.67 -16.47 -1.68
C VAL A 94 1.18 -16.79 -1.64
N ALA A 95 0.42 -16.46 -2.69
CA ALA A 95 -1.00 -16.79 -2.76
C ALA A 95 -1.24 -18.31 -2.88
N ASP A 96 -0.39 -19.04 -3.60
CA ASP A 96 -0.45 -20.50 -3.68
C ASP A 96 -0.08 -21.15 -2.35
N TYR A 97 0.98 -20.66 -1.70
CA TYR A 97 1.35 -21.13 -0.35
C TYR A 97 0.20 -20.89 0.64
N ALA A 98 -0.34 -19.66 0.71
CA ALA A 98 -1.40 -19.31 1.65
C ALA A 98 -2.69 -20.12 1.44
N ARG A 99 -3.00 -20.50 0.20
CA ARG A 99 -4.16 -21.36 -0.12
C ARG A 99 -3.97 -22.83 0.28
N ASN A 100 -2.73 -23.30 0.29
CA ASN A 100 -2.40 -24.69 0.57
C ASN A 100 -1.85 -24.90 1.99
N ALA A 101 -1.55 -23.83 2.71
CA ALA A 101 -1.17 -23.89 4.11
C ALA A 101 -2.27 -24.59 4.91
N PRO A 102 -1.92 -25.53 5.81
CA PRO A 102 -2.90 -26.17 6.67
C PRO A 102 -3.55 -25.11 7.56
N GLU A 103 -4.81 -25.35 7.92
CA GLU A 103 -5.41 -24.62 9.02
C GLU A 103 -4.62 -24.89 10.31
N PRO A 104 -4.59 -23.93 11.26
CA PRO A 104 -3.98 -24.16 12.57
C PRO A 104 -4.57 -25.39 13.26
N ASP A 105 -3.76 -26.10 14.04
CA ASP A 105 -4.26 -27.24 14.81
C ASP A 105 -5.31 -26.76 15.82
N PRO A 106 -6.48 -27.40 15.93
CA PRO A 106 -7.51 -27.00 16.91
C PRO A 106 -7.01 -26.92 18.36
N SER A 107 -5.93 -27.63 18.71
CA SER A 107 -5.29 -27.54 20.02
C SER A 107 -4.62 -26.18 20.27
N GLU A 108 -4.29 -25.42 19.22
CA GLU A 108 -3.75 -24.06 19.31
C GLU A 108 -4.84 -23.01 19.63
N LEU A 109 -6.12 -23.39 19.70
CA LEU A 109 -7.22 -22.46 19.98
C LEU A 109 -7.03 -21.61 21.24
N TYR A 110 -6.29 -22.12 22.24
CA TYR A 110 -6.07 -21.46 23.53
C TYR A 110 -4.67 -20.85 23.69
N THR A 111 -3.84 -20.84 22.65
CA THR A 111 -2.54 -20.17 22.69
C THR A 111 -2.72 -18.64 22.60
N ASP A 112 -1.67 -17.90 22.95
CA ASP A 112 -1.60 -16.43 22.81
C ASP A 112 -2.66 -15.63 23.60
N ILE A 113 -3.33 -16.26 24.57
CA ILE A 113 -4.21 -15.57 25.53
C ILE A 113 -3.39 -14.84 26.58
N LEU A 114 -2.33 -15.49 27.09
CA LEU A 114 -1.37 -14.93 28.04
C LEU A 114 0.05 -15.13 27.50
N VAL A 115 0.98 -14.25 27.89
CA VAL A 115 2.38 -14.29 27.41
C VAL A 115 3.16 -15.52 27.92
N GLU A 116 2.73 -16.14 29.02
CA GLU A 116 3.42 -17.24 29.70
C GLU A 116 2.62 -18.57 29.73
N SER A 117 1.55 -18.69 28.93
CA SER A 117 0.76 -19.93 28.86
C SER A 117 1.31 -20.93 27.85
#